data_AF-A0A6I2VX28-F1
#
_entry.id   AF-A0A6I2VX28-F1
#
_cell.length_a   1.000
_cell.length_b   1.000
_cell.length_c   1.000
_cell.angle_alpha   90.00
_cell.angle_beta   90.00
_cell.angle_gamma   90.00
#
_symmetry.space_group_name_H-M   'P 1'
#
loop_
_entity.id
_entity.type
_entity.pdbx_description
1 polymer ?
#
loop_
_entity_poly.entity_id
_entity_poly.type
_entity_poly.pdbx_seq_one_letter_code
_entity_poly.pdbx_strand_id
1 'polypeptide(L)'
;GGASVSEKHANFIQANEHATAADVVAVMGDVQQKVFEVHGIMLRSEVALVGFDARIAEQFSDPRHSALEQNDARAHLSKLLGDIDE
;
A
#
# COMPACT_ATOMS: atom_id res chain seq x y z
N GLY A 1 -5.27 -13.49 6.79
CA GLY A 1 -6.44 -12.68 6.43
C GLY A 1 -7.13 -13.23 5.20
N GLY A 2 -7.99 -12.44 4.56
CA GLY A 2 -8.65 -12.80 3.29
C GLY A 2 -7.83 -12.53 2.01
N ALA A 3 -6.61 -12.00 2.14
CA ALA A 3 -5.70 -11.72 1.03
C ALA A 3 -4.51 -12.68 1.00
N SER A 4 -3.98 -12.95 -0.19
CA SER A 4 -2.77 -13.75 -0.40
C SER A 4 -2.01 -13.32 -1.65
N VAL A 5 -0.72 -13.69 -1.75
CA VAL A 5 0.03 -13.58 -3.01
C VAL A 5 -0.50 -14.63 -3.99
N SER A 6 -0.67 -14.25 -5.25
CA SER A 6 -1.13 -15.16 -6.29
C SER A 6 -0.08 -16.23 -6.61
N GLU A 7 -0.50 -17.49 -6.66
CA GLU A 7 0.37 -18.61 -7.05
C GLU A 7 0.82 -18.56 -8.51
N LYS A 8 0.07 -17.86 -9.37
CA LYS A 8 0.38 -17.72 -10.80
C LYS A 8 1.38 -16.60 -11.07
N HIS A 9 1.32 -15.51 -10.32
CA HIS A 9 2.18 -14.35 -10.51
C HIS A 9 2.35 -13.55 -9.21
N ALA A 10 3.57 -13.56 -8.66
CA ALA A 10 3.86 -13.02 -7.32
C ALA A 10 3.63 -11.50 -7.14
N ASN A 11 3.54 -10.72 -8.23
CA ASN A 11 3.25 -9.29 -8.16
C ASN A 11 1.77 -9.01 -7.86
N PHE A 12 0.90 -10.02 -7.95
CA PHE A 12 -0.52 -9.88 -7.65
C PHE A 12 -0.79 -10.33 -6.22
N ILE A 13 -1.33 -9.41 -5.42
CA ILE A 13 -2.04 -9.76 -4.19
C ILE A 13 -3.51 -9.89 -4.54
N GLN A 14 -4.07 -11.07 -4.29
CA GLN A 14 -5.47 -11.40 -4.53
C GLN A 14 -6.25 -11.40 -3.22
N ALA A 15 -7.46 -10.89 -3.27
CA ALA A 15 -8.38 -10.77 -2.15
C ALA A 15 -9.61 -11.65 -2.42
N ASN A 16 -10.04 -12.42 -1.43
CA ASN A 16 -11.32 -13.12 -1.49
C ASN A 16 -12.50 -12.17 -1.17
N GLU A 17 -13.73 -12.67 -1.25
CA GLU A 17 -14.96 -11.89 -1.06
C GLU A 17 -15.09 -11.21 0.31
N HIS A 18 -14.34 -11.65 1.32
CA HIS A 18 -14.38 -11.12 2.68
C HIS A 18 -13.08 -10.42 3.09
N ALA A 19 -12.15 -10.25 2.14
CA ALA A 19 -10.88 -9.59 2.42
C ALA A 19 -11.09 -8.11 2.67
N THR A 20 -10.38 -7.59 3.67
CA THR A 20 -10.34 -6.17 3.97
C THR A 20 -9.12 -5.51 3.32
N ALA A 21 -9.14 -4.19 3.17
CA ALA A 21 -7.95 -3.44 2.74
C ALA A 21 -6.78 -3.64 3.73
N ALA A 22 -7.08 -3.85 5.03
CA ALA A 22 -6.07 -4.18 6.03
C ALA A 22 -5.40 -5.54 5.78
N ASP A 23 -6.14 -6.54 5.30
CA ASP A 23 -5.55 -7.83 4.92
C ASP A 23 -4.56 -7.69 3.76
N VAL A 24 -4.87 -6.85 2.77
CA VAL A 24 -3.97 -6.58 1.64
C VAL A 24 -2.68 -5.92 2.13
N VAL A 25 -2.78 -4.89 2.97
CA VAL A 25 -1.60 -4.20 3.53
C VAL A 25 -0.76 -5.14 4.40
N ALA A 26 -1.39 -6.05 5.17
CA ALA A 26 -0.66 -7.05 5.94
C ALA A 26 0.18 -7.96 5.02
N VAL A 27 -0.40 -8.46 3.92
CA VAL A 27 0.34 -9.25 2.93
C VAL A 27 1.46 -8.43 2.26
N MET A 28 1.22 -7.16 1.95
CA MET A 28 2.26 -6.27 1.42
C MET A 28 3.45 -6.14 2.39
N GLY A 29 3.17 -5.97 3.68
CA GLY A 29 4.19 -5.89 4.73
C GLY A 29 4.99 -7.18 4.85
N ASP A 30 4.32 -8.32 4.88
CA ASP A 30 4.96 -9.64 4.96
C ASP A 30 5.87 -9.89 3.74
N VAL A 31 5.42 -9.55 2.54
CA VAL A 31 6.22 -9.68 1.31
C VAL A 31 7.43 -8.75 1.35
N GLN A 32 7.25 -7.48 1.71
CA GLN A 32 8.34 -6.51 1.83
C GLN A 32 9.40 -6.99 2.82
N GLN A 33 8.98 -7.43 4.01
CA GLN A 33 9.87 -7.94 5.04
C GLN A 33 10.63 -9.18 4.55
N LYS A 34 9.93 -10.13 3.91
CA LYS A 34 10.57 -11.37 3.43
C LYS A 34 11.59 -11.12 2.33
N VAL A 35 11.28 -10.22 1.40
CA VAL A 35 12.21 -9.87 0.32
C VAL A 35 13.42 -9.13 0.88
N PHE A 36 13.23 -8.26 1.87
CA PHE A 36 14.35 -7.62 2.55
C PHE A 36 15.24 -8.62 3.28
N GLU A 37 14.67 -9.58 4.00
CA GLU A 37 15.45 -10.62 4.70
C GLU A 37 16.26 -11.52 3.75
N VAL A 38 15.65 -11.95 2.65
CA VAL A 38 16.28 -12.92 1.74
C VAL A 38 17.25 -12.25 0.78
N HIS A 39 16.95 -11.03 0.33
CA HIS A 39 17.69 -10.37 -0.75
C HIS A 39 18.33 -9.04 -0.36
N GLY A 40 18.05 -8.49 0.83
CA GLY A 40 18.50 -7.16 1.22
C GLY A 40 17.81 -6.03 0.46
N ILE A 41 16.72 -6.31 -0.27
CA ILE A 41 16.02 -5.35 -1.11
C ILE A 41 14.77 -4.86 -0.39
N MET A 42 14.67 -3.55 -0.15
CA MET A 42 13.49 -2.92 0.42
C MET A 42 12.49 -2.58 -0.69
N LEU A 43 11.44 -3.39 -0.84
CA LEU A 43 10.38 -3.13 -1.82
C LEU A 43 9.61 -1.87 -1.48
N ARG A 44 9.25 -1.08 -2.50
CA ARG A 44 8.37 0.09 -2.41
C ARG A 44 7.10 -0.15 -3.20
N SER A 45 5.99 0.44 -2.77
CA SER A 45 4.69 0.27 -3.41
C SER A 45 4.53 1.20 -4.61
N GLU A 46 4.09 0.65 -5.74
CA GLU A 46 3.59 1.42 -6.87
C GLU A 46 2.15 1.90 -6.63
N VAL A 47 1.36 1.12 -5.88
CA VAL A 47 -0.03 1.46 -5.61
C VAL A 47 -0.12 2.55 -4.54
N ALA A 48 -1.09 3.46 -4.69
CA ALA A 48 -1.41 4.47 -3.70
C ALA A 48 -2.30 3.89 -2.59
N LEU A 49 -1.90 4.08 -1.33
CA LEU A 49 -2.67 3.67 -0.15
C LEU A 49 -3.50 4.86 0.36
N VAL A 50 -4.83 4.76 0.23
CA VAL A 50 -5.79 5.81 0.59
C VAL A 50 -6.60 5.37 1.80
N GLY A 51 -6.90 6.29 2.73
CA GLY A 51 -7.67 5.99 3.95
C GLY A 51 -6.87 5.26 5.05
N PHE A 52 -5.57 4.99 4.81
CA PHE A 52 -4.66 4.46 5.83
C PHE A 52 -3.92 5.58 6.56
N ASP A 53 -3.51 5.27 7.79
CA ASP A 53 -2.70 6.18 8.60
C ASP A 53 -1.34 6.49 7.93
N ALA A 54 -0.71 7.59 8.36
CA ALA A 54 0.53 8.08 7.79
C ALA A 54 1.67 7.05 7.89
N ARG A 55 1.72 6.24 8.95
CA ARG A 55 2.79 5.27 9.18
C ARG A 55 2.77 4.18 8.12
N ILE A 56 1.57 3.66 7.81
CA ILE A 56 1.39 2.66 6.75
C ILE A 56 1.76 3.27 5.39
N ALA A 57 1.32 4.49 5.10
CA ALA A 57 1.66 5.15 3.85
C ALA A 57 3.19 5.36 3.69
N GLU A 58 3.85 5.83 4.74
CA GLU A 58 5.29 6.06 4.76
C GLU A 58 6.11 4.79 4.60
N GLN A 59 5.71 3.68 5.24
CA GLN A 59 6.40 2.38 5.16
C GLN A 59 6.63 1.93 3.70
N PHE A 60 5.62 2.11 2.86
CA PHE A 60 5.64 1.65 1.48
C PHE A 60 6.05 2.73 0.47
N SER A 61 6.25 3.97 0.92
CA SER A 61 6.60 5.10 0.06
C SER A 61 8.01 4.96 -0.56
N ASP A 62 8.14 5.38 -1.82
CA ASP A 62 9.45 5.50 -2.48
C ASP A 62 10.00 6.92 -2.28
N PRO A 63 11.21 7.09 -1.74
CA PRO A 63 11.80 8.42 -1.50
C PRO A 63 12.07 9.22 -2.79
N ARG A 64 12.09 8.57 -3.96
CA ARG A 64 12.22 9.22 -5.27
C ARG A 64 10.90 9.82 -5.75
N HIS A 65 9.78 9.36 -5.21
CA HIS A 65 8.47 9.95 -5.44
C HIS A 65 8.31 11.01 -4.35
N SER A 66 8.23 12.28 -4.75
CA SER A 66 8.27 13.34 -3.74
C SER A 66 7.06 13.22 -2.81
N ALA A 67 7.29 13.36 -1.50
CA ALA A 67 6.19 13.43 -0.54
C ALA A 67 5.20 14.55 -0.92
N LEU A 68 5.66 15.60 -1.61
CA LEU A 68 4.83 16.66 -2.18
C LEU A 68 3.84 16.13 -3.23
N GLU A 69 4.30 15.39 -4.25
CA GLU A 69 3.40 14.83 -5.28
C GLU A 69 2.40 13.83 -4.69
N GLN A 70 2.82 13.02 -3.73
CA GLN A 70 1.91 12.09 -3.04
C GLN A 70 0.92 12.82 -2.13
N ASN A 71 1.36 13.85 -1.41
CA ASN A 71 0.49 14.68 -0.57
C ASN A 71 -0.52 15.46 -1.41
N ASP A 72 -0.09 16.03 -2.53
CA ASP A 72 -0.95 16.76 -3.47
C ASP A 72 -1.98 15.80 -4.10
N ALA A 73 -1.55 14.61 -4.53
CA ALA A 73 -2.44 13.58 -5.05
C ALA A 73 -3.44 13.08 -3.99
N ARG A 74 -3.00 12.88 -2.75
CA ARG A 74 -3.87 12.50 -1.62
C ARG A 74 -4.89 13.59 -1.29
N ALA A 75 -4.46 14.85 -1.22
CA ALA A 75 -5.34 15.99 -0.96
C ALA A 75 -6.35 16.19 -2.10
N HIS A 76 -5.90 16.04 -3.35
CA HIS A 76 -6.77 16.13 -4.52
C HIS A 76 -7.81 15.01 -4.55
N LEU A 77 -7.40 13.78 -4.23
CA LEU A 77 -8.31 12.63 -4.15
C LEU A 77 -9.31 12.77 -3.01
N SER A 78 -8.87 13.19 -1.82
CA SER A 78 -9.75 13.46 -0.67
C SER A 78 -10.83 14.50 -1.03
N LYS A 79 -10.44 15.58 -1.72
CA LYS A 79 -11.38 16.58 -2.25
C LYS A 79 -12.37 16.02 -3.28
N LEU A 80 -11.94 15.10 -4.14
CA LEU A 80 -12.80 14.44 -5.13
C LEU A 80 -13.78 13.43 -4.49
N LEU A 81 -13.35 12.74 -3.43
CA LEU A 81 -14.17 11.78 -2.70
C LEU A 81 -15.20 12.44 -1.78
N GLY A 82 -15.15 13.77 -1.62
CA GLY A 82 -16.13 14.52 -0.85
C GLY A 82 -15.94 14.38 0.66
N ASP A 83 -14.72 14.05 1.11
CA ASP A 83 -14.36 14.23 2.52
C ASP A 83 -14.31 15.74 2.78
N ILE A 84 -15.46 16.26 3.18
CA ILE A 84 -15.65 17.60 3.72
C ILE A 84 -15.03 17.56 5.11
N ASP A 85 -14.04 18.43 5.34
CA ASP A 85 -13.67 18.85 6.68
C ASP A 85 -14.94 19.20 7.49
N GLU A 86 -15.28 18.38 8.47
CA GLU A 86 -15.90 18.82 9.73
C GLU A 86 -14.94 18.51 10.89
#